data_AF-A0A0P6Y6B0-F1
#
_entry.id   AF-A0A0P6Y6B0-F1
#
_cell.length_a   1.000
_cell.length_b   1.000
_cell.length_c   1.000
_cell.angle_alpha   90.00
_cell.angle_beta   90.00
_cell.angle_gamma   90.00
#
_symmetry.space_group_name_H-M   'P 1'
#
loop_
_entity.id
_entity.type
_entity.pdbx_description
1 polymer ?
#
loop_
_entity_poly.entity_id
_entity_poly.type
_entity_poly.pdbx_seq_one_letter_code
_entity_poly.pdbx_strand_id
1 'polypeptide(L)'
;MLDLHPTFERATSDAVAHFAPLIEVIAAIAHGDDTRRAEVEFLLPQIDNNGWIIQAAVEQIWAGERDFAQLSAGLDTNSAAIVQAILVAASQTPDPEEARLSKLIGEWRPIILTVAAAYFGVQHAYTDLDGFLPQLEAQTQWQTLAQRIRLLVAGDSNRQRLLADLDTTDSVIMQAIFHALDDKTTTLRLIREERDRAAAQEEANEQQHA
;
A
#
# COMPACT_ATOMS: atom_id res chain seq x y z
N MET A 1 11.68 -9.43 57.59
CA MET A 1 12.62 -8.62 56.78
C MET A 1 12.24 -8.88 55.33
N LEU A 2 11.89 -7.81 54.61
CA LEU A 2 11.36 -7.75 53.23
C LEU A 2 12.24 -8.57 52.25
N ASP A 3 11.72 -9.17 51.17
CA ASP A 3 11.11 -8.44 50.05
C ASP A 3 9.97 -9.14 49.30
N LEU A 4 9.04 -8.29 48.87
CA LEU A 4 7.95 -8.51 47.94
C LEU A 4 8.52 -8.53 46.51
N HIS A 5 8.53 -9.69 45.84
CA HIS A 5 8.58 -9.69 44.38
C HIS A 5 7.56 -10.67 43.80
N PRO A 6 6.30 -10.22 43.67
CA PRO A 6 5.47 -10.58 42.55
C PRO A 6 5.16 -9.33 41.70
N THR A 7 5.01 -9.48 40.38
CA THR A 7 4.18 -8.65 39.45
C THR A 7 4.89 -7.82 38.35
N PHE A 8 6.19 -7.52 38.41
CA PHE A 8 6.78 -6.56 37.43
C PHE A 8 6.80 -7.00 35.95
N GLU A 9 6.88 -8.30 35.62
CA GLU A 9 6.82 -8.76 34.22
C GLU A 9 5.40 -8.92 33.66
N ARG A 10 4.35 -8.98 34.50
CA ARG A 10 2.96 -9.07 34.03
C ARG A 10 2.34 -7.70 33.72
N ALA A 11 2.86 -6.63 34.33
CA ALA A 11 2.35 -5.27 34.14
C ALA A 11 2.67 -4.68 32.75
N THR A 12 3.77 -5.07 32.12
CA THR A 12 4.19 -4.53 30.82
C THR A 12 3.29 -4.97 29.67
N SER A 13 2.91 -6.26 29.63
CA SER A 13 1.99 -6.79 28.61
C SER A 13 0.56 -6.27 28.78
N ASP A 14 0.13 -6.04 30.02
CA ASP A 14 -1.22 -5.56 30.32
C ASP A 14 -1.37 -4.07 29.98
N ALA A 15 -0.31 -3.28 30.19
CA ALA A 15 -0.27 -1.87 29.82
C ALA A 15 -0.34 -1.65 28.30
N VAL A 16 0.48 -2.35 27.52
CA VAL A 16 0.45 -2.22 26.05
C VAL A 16 -0.90 -2.68 25.49
N ALA A 17 -1.48 -3.76 26.03
CA ALA A 17 -2.81 -4.21 25.63
C ALA A 17 -3.90 -3.19 25.98
N HIS A 18 -3.81 -2.56 27.16
CA HIS A 18 -4.74 -1.52 27.60
C HIS A 18 -4.76 -0.31 26.67
N PHE A 19 -3.59 0.10 26.18
CA PHE A 19 -3.45 1.25 25.29
C PHE A 19 -3.47 0.91 23.79
N ALA A 20 -3.69 -0.35 23.39
CA ALA A 20 -3.64 -0.77 21.99
C ALA A 20 -4.49 0.12 21.03
N PRO A 21 -5.76 0.48 21.34
CA PRO A 21 -6.53 1.37 20.47
C PRO A 21 -5.94 2.78 20.34
N LEU A 22 -5.30 3.29 21.40
CA LEU A 22 -4.65 4.60 21.39
C LEU A 22 -3.34 4.54 20.60
N ILE A 23 -2.58 3.46 20.74
CA ILE A 23 -1.32 3.21 20.01
C ILE A 23 -1.58 3.24 18.49
N GLU A 24 -2.65 2.60 18.02
CA GLU A 24 -3.03 2.61 16.60
C GLU A 24 -3.32 4.04 16.09
N VAL A 25 -4.04 4.85 16.87
CA VAL A 25 -4.37 6.22 16.51
C VAL A 25 -3.12 7.11 16.48
N ILE A 26 -2.26 6.99 17.49
CA ILE A 26 -0.99 7.73 17.54
C ILE A 26 -0.11 7.37 16.33
N ALA A 27 -0.04 6.09 15.97
CA ALA A 27 0.70 5.62 14.81
C ALA A 27 0.12 6.17 13.50
N ALA A 28 -1.21 6.22 13.35
CA ALA A 28 -1.85 6.82 12.18
C ALA A 28 -1.54 8.31 12.04
N ILE A 29 -1.58 9.07 13.15
CA ILE A 29 -1.21 10.49 13.17
C ILE A 29 0.27 10.69 12.81
N ALA A 30 1.15 9.77 13.24
CA ALA A 30 2.57 9.81 12.86
C ALA A 30 2.81 9.67 11.35
N HIS A 31 1.80 9.22 10.60
CA HIS A 31 1.76 9.14 9.13
C HIS A 31 0.84 10.18 8.48
N GLY A 32 0.44 11.21 9.22
CA GLY A 32 -0.35 12.31 8.64
C GLY A 32 -1.86 12.11 8.64
N ASP A 33 -2.40 11.05 9.26
CA ASP A 33 -3.83 10.98 9.56
C ASP A 33 -4.16 11.85 10.79
N ASP A 34 -4.35 13.15 10.55
CA ASP A 34 -4.66 14.12 11.61
C ASP A 34 -6.13 14.10 12.07
N THR A 35 -6.97 13.17 11.58
CA THR A 35 -8.42 13.13 11.84
C THR A 35 -8.75 13.13 13.34
N ARG A 36 -7.91 12.49 14.15
CA ARG A 36 -8.09 12.35 15.61
C ARG A 36 -7.00 13.04 16.43
N ARG A 37 -6.12 13.85 15.82
CA ARG A 37 -4.99 14.49 16.49
C ARG A 37 -5.42 15.31 17.71
N ALA A 38 -6.42 16.16 17.56
CA ALA A 38 -6.90 17.03 18.65
C ALA A 38 -7.48 16.23 19.84
N GLU A 39 -8.10 15.08 19.58
CA GLU A 39 -8.60 14.18 20.64
C GLU A 39 -7.42 13.59 21.43
N VAL A 40 -6.39 13.11 20.72
CA VAL A 40 -5.19 12.53 21.35
C VAL A 40 -4.40 13.58 22.12
N GLU A 41 -4.19 14.78 21.55
CA GLU A 41 -3.52 15.90 22.23
C GLU A 41 -4.23 16.30 23.54
N PHE A 42 -5.55 16.18 23.60
CA PHE A 42 -6.32 16.41 24.82
C PHE A 42 -6.17 15.28 25.86
N LEU A 43 -5.98 14.04 25.41
CA LEU A 43 -5.85 12.86 26.27
C LEU A 43 -4.44 12.67 26.84
N LEU A 44 -3.39 13.00 26.09
CA LEU A 44 -1.99 12.77 26.52
C LEU A 44 -1.65 13.37 27.89
N PRO A 45 -2.01 14.64 28.21
CA PRO A 45 -1.73 15.19 29.54
C PRO A 45 -2.46 14.45 30.68
N GLN A 46 -3.63 13.87 30.41
CA GLN A 46 -4.39 13.10 31.40
C GLN A 46 -3.72 11.75 31.66
N ILE A 47 -3.15 11.14 30.62
CA ILE A 47 -2.40 9.88 30.72
C ILE A 47 -1.12 10.08 31.53
N ASP A 48 -0.36 11.15 31.24
CA ASP A 48 0.82 11.56 32.02
C ASP A 48 0.48 11.85 33.49
N ASN A 49 -0.62 12.56 33.77
CA ASN A 49 -1.08 12.80 35.14
C ASN A 49 -1.50 11.52 35.89
N ASN A 50 -1.82 10.44 35.17
CA ASN A 50 -2.14 9.13 35.75
C ASN A 50 -0.90 8.22 35.91
N GLY A 51 0.31 8.77 35.71
CA GLY A 51 1.58 8.08 35.97
C GLY A 51 2.25 7.48 34.73
N TRP A 52 1.74 7.73 33.53
CA TRP A 52 2.27 7.20 32.27
C TRP A 52 3.03 8.28 31.49
N ILE A 53 4.35 8.28 31.49
CA ILE A 53 5.13 9.36 30.88
C ILE A 53 5.28 9.09 29.37
N ILE A 54 4.29 9.46 28.57
CA ILE A 54 4.32 9.16 27.11
C ILE A 54 4.12 10.39 26.23
N GLN A 55 3.57 11.50 26.75
CA GLN A 55 3.25 12.68 25.95
C GLN A 55 4.45 13.19 25.14
N ALA A 56 5.59 13.44 25.80
CA ALA A 56 6.77 14.01 25.15
C ALA A 56 7.33 13.09 24.05
N ALA A 57 7.30 11.77 24.25
CA ALA A 57 7.73 10.81 23.25
C ALA A 57 6.78 10.77 22.05
N VAL A 58 5.46 10.84 22.29
CA VAL A 58 4.44 10.89 21.23
C VAL A 58 4.61 12.14 20.36
N GLU A 59 4.82 13.30 20.97
CA GLU A 59 5.05 14.56 20.24
C GLU A 59 6.32 14.48 19.38
N GLN A 60 7.40 13.88 19.89
CA GLN A 60 8.63 13.67 19.11
C GLN A 60 8.44 12.69 17.96
N ILE A 61 7.67 11.61 18.16
CA ILE A 61 7.31 10.68 17.09
C ILE A 61 6.53 11.40 15.99
N TRP A 62 5.57 12.26 16.34
CA TRP A 62 4.87 13.07 15.34
C TRP A 62 5.77 14.10 14.66
N ALA A 63 6.84 14.55 15.31
CA ALA A 63 7.87 15.39 14.71
C ALA A 63 8.89 14.63 13.82
N GLY A 64 8.78 13.30 13.74
CA GLY A 64 9.62 12.46 12.89
C GLY A 64 10.76 11.72 13.62
N GLU A 65 10.89 11.85 14.94
CA GLU A 65 11.87 11.07 15.69
C GLU A 65 11.50 9.58 15.68
N ARG A 66 12.49 8.71 15.47
CA ARG A 66 12.32 7.25 15.38
C ARG A 66 13.35 6.48 16.20
N ASP A 67 14.32 7.16 16.81
CA ASP A 67 15.32 6.58 17.70
C ASP A 67 14.71 6.24 19.06
N PHE A 68 14.47 4.95 19.29
CA PHE A 68 13.93 4.45 20.54
C PHE A 68 14.81 4.81 21.76
N ALA A 69 16.14 4.86 21.62
CA ALA A 69 17.02 5.16 22.73
C ALA A 69 16.85 6.61 23.23
N GLN A 70 16.58 7.55 22.32
CA GLN A 70 16.27 8.94 22.66
C GLN A 70 14.87 9.08 23.22
N LEU A 71 13.89 8.42 22.58
CA LEU A 71 12.48 8.49 22.98
C LEU A 71 12.19 7.82 24.33
N SER A 72 12.98 6.83 24.73
CA SER A 72 12.83 6.12 26.01
C SER A 72 13.66 6.71 27.15
N ALA A 73 14.43 7.78 26.88
CA ALA A 73 15.33 8.37 27.86
C ALA A 73 14.53 8.96 29.05
N GLY A 74 14.74 8.38 30.24
CA GLY A 74 14.06 8.82 31.47
C GLY A 74 12.64 8.28 31.66
N LEU A 75 12.16 7.40 30.76
CA LEU A 75 10.87 6.72 30.92
C LEU A 75 10.99 5.53 31.87
N ASP A 76 9.90 5.22 32.57
CA ASP A 76 9.78 3.94 33.28
C ASP A 76 9.58 2.78 32.28
N THR A 77 9.78 1.56 32.75
CA THR A 77 9.71 0.35 31.91
C THR A 77 8.36 0.21 31.17
N ASN A 78 7.24 0.59 31.79
CA ASN A 78 5.94 0.42 31.16
C ASN A 78 5.68 1.52 30.11
N SER A 79 6.03 2.77 30.40
CA SER A 79 5.96 3.87 29.43
C SER A 79 6.89 3.62 28.24
N ALA A 80 8.11 3.13 28.49
CA ALA A 80 9.04 2.73 27.44
C ALA A 80 8.48 1.60 26.55
N ALA A 81 7.78 0.62 27.12
CA ALA A 81 7.13 -0.44 26.36
C ALA A 81 6.00 0.09 25.45
N ILE A 82 5.22 1.06 25.94
CA ILE A 82 4.18 1.73 25.13
C ILE A 82 4.83 2.51 23.97
N VAL A 83 5.88 3.30 24.24
CA VAL A 83 6.62 4.04 23.21
C VAL A 83 7.21 3.12 22.15
N GLN A 84 7.78 1.98 22.57
CA GLN A 84 8.27 0.97 21.63
C GLN A 84 7.13 0.41 20.77
N ALA A 85 5.98 0.10 21.36
CA ALA A 85 4.81 -0.38 20.62
C ALA A 85 4.28 0.67 19.63
N ILE A 86 4.31 1.95 19.98
CA ILE A 86 3.97 3.05 19.06
C ILE A 86 4.94 3.11 17.89
N LEU A 87 6.27 3.00 18.13
CA LEU A 87 7.25 2.98 17.04
C LEU A 87 7.07 1.79 16.11
N VAL A 88 6.78 0.61 16.67
CA VAL A 88 6.49 -0.59 15.88
C VAL A 88 5.23 -0.38 15.04
N ALA A 89 4.13 0.09 15.65
CA ALA A 89 2.90 0.38 14.93
C ALA A 89 3.11 1.44 13.84
N ALA A 90 3.81 2.53 14.16
CA ALA A 90 4.17 3.57 13.19
C ALA A 90 5.18 3.09 12.14
N SER A 91 5.87 1.96 12.31
CA SER A 91 6.66 1.37 11.22
C SER A 91 5.84 0.45 10.31
N GLN A 92 4.68 -0.01 10.78
CA GLN A 92 3.81 -0.97 10.11
C GLN A 92 2.61 -0.31 9.42
N THR A 93 2.17 0.85 9.91
CA THR A 93 1.14 1.65 9.27
C THR A 93 1.73 2.25 7.99
N PRO A 94 1.22 1.91 6.79
CA PRO A 94 1.65 2.58 5.57
C PRO A 94 1.14 4.03 5.57
N ASP A 95 1.90 4.92 4.94
CA ASP A 95 1.47 6.30 4.72
C ASP A 95 0.11 6.33 3.98
N PRO A 96 -0.82 7.27 4.29
CA PRO A 96 -2.12 7.35 3.63
C PRO A 96 -2.06 7.42 2.10
N GLU A 97 -1.03 8.09 1.55
CA GLU A 97 -0.80 8.15 0.11
C GLU A 97 -0.35 6.78 -0.41
N GLU A 98 0.59 6.12 0.25
CA GLU A 98 1.04 4.76 -0.11
C GLU A 98 -0.11 3.74 -0.05
N ALA A 99 -0.93 3.82 1.00
CA ALA A 99 -2.12 2.97 1.15
C ALA A 99 -3.13 3.22 0.03
N ARG A 100 -3.38 4.49 -0.33
CA ARG A 100 -4.24 4.88 -1.46
C ARG A 100 -3.70 4.34 -2.78
N LEU A 101 -2.40 4.51 -3.04
CA LEU A 101 -1.75 4.04 -4.27
C LEU A 101 -1.77 2.50 -4.35
N SER A 102 -1.54 1.82 -3.23
CA SER A 102 -1.62 0.36 -3.15
C SER A 102 -3.04 -0.15 -3.47
N LYS A 103 -4.06 0.51 -2.91
CA LYS A 103 -5.47 0.22 -3.21
C LYS A 103 -5.77 0.45 -4.69
N LEU A 104 -5.32 1.57 -5.25
CA LEU A 104 -5.48 1.88 -6.67
C LEU A 104 -4.86 0.80 -7.56
N ILE A 105 -3.65 0.33 -7.26
CA ILE A 105 -3.03 -0.78 -8.00
C ILE A 105 -3.84 -2.07 -7.89
N GLY A 106 -4.45 -2.33 -6.73
CA GLY A 106 -5.39 -3.44 -6.56
C GLY A 106 -6.60 -3.34 -7.49
N GLU A 107 -7.21 -2.16 -7.58
CA GLU A 107 -8.37 -1.88 -8.44
C GLU A 107 -7.99 -1.94 -9.94
N TRP A 108 -6.80 -1.45 -10.30
CA TRP A 108 -6.28 -1.46 -11.66
C TRP A 108 -5.71 -2.80 -12.10
N ARG A 109 -5.57 -3.78 -11.20
CA ARG A 109 -4.96 -5.08 -11.49
C ARG A 109 -5.53 -5.77 -12.74
N PRO A 110 -6.85 -5.81 -12.98
CA PRO A 110 -7.39 -6.40 -14.21
C PRO A 110 -6.89 -5.68 -15.46
N ILE A 111 -6.89 -4.34 -15.47
CA ILE A 111 -6.43 -3.53 -16.60
C ILE A 111 -4.93 -3.71 -16.81
N ILE A 112 -4.14 -3.72 -15.74
CA ILE A 112 -2.69 -3.97 -15.78
C ILE A 112 -2.40 -5.32 -16.46
N LEU A 113 -3.15 -6.36 -16.10
CA LEU A 113 -3.01 -7.68 -16.71
C LEU A 113 -3.47 -7.69 -18.18
N THR A 114 -4.53 -6.96 -18.53
CA THR A 114 -4.96 -6.81 -19.92
C THR A 114 -3.92 -6.08 -20.77
N VAL A 115 -3.30 -5.01 -20.26
CA VAL A 115 -2.19 -4.31 -20.92
C VAL A 115 -1.01 -5.25 -21.14
N ALA A 116 -0.64 -6.04 -20.12
CA ALA A 116 0.43 -7.02 -20.26
C ALA A 116 0.10 -8.10 -21.31
N ALA A 117 -1.13 -8.62 -21.29
CA ALA A 117 -1.58 -9.61 -22.26
C ALA A 117 -1.56 -9.07 -23.70
N ALA A 118 -2.05 -7.84 -23.90
CA ALA A 118 -1.97 -7.17 -25.19
C ALA A 118 -0.51 -6.99 -25.60
N TYR A 119 0.37 -6.48 -24.74
CA TYR A 119 1.80 -6.38 -25.06
C TYR A 119 2.42 -7.73 -25.53
N PHE A 120 1.98 -8.85 -24.96
CA PHE A 120 2.42 -10.20 -25.36
C PHE A 120 1.71 -10.80 -26.58
N GLY A 121 0.85 -10.05 -27.27
CA GLY A 121 0.19 -10.53 -28.49
C GLY A 121 -1.18 -11.17 -28.29
N VAL A 122 -1.78 -11.11 -27.10
CA VAL A 122 -3.08 -11.73 -26.83
C VAL A 122 -4.21 -10.92 -27.47
N GLN A 123 -4.89 -11.49 -28.48
CA GLN A 123 -5.75 -10.72 -29.38
C GLN A 123 -6.98 -10.15 -28.70
N HIS A 124 -7.64 -10.93 -27.84
CA HIS A 124 -8.82 -10.44 -27.12
C HIS A 124 -8.46 -9.30 -26.15
N ALA A 125 -7.28 -9.33 -25.54
CA ALA A 125 -6.80 -8.27 -24.67
C ALA A 125 -6.55 -6.96 -25.44
N TYR A 126 -6.06 -7.06 -26.68
CA TYR A 126 -6.02 -5.90 -27.59
C TYR A 126 -7.41 -5.34 -27.85
N THR A 127 -8.40 -6.19 -28.15
CA THR A 127 -9.77 -5.74 -28.40
C THR A 127 -10.40 -5.07 -27.17
N ASP A 128 -10.19 -5.64 -25.99
CA ASP A 128 -10.67 -5.06 -24.73
C ASP A 128 -10.04 -3.69 -24.47
N LEU A 129 -8.74 -3.53 -24.72
CA LEU A 129 -8.05 -2.25 -24.59
C LEU A 129 -8.47 -1.23 -25.65
N ASP A 130 -8.70 -1.66 -26.89
CA ASP A 130 -9.14 -0.75 -27.96
C ASP A 130 -10.49 -0.12 -27.65
N GLY A 131 -11.39 -0.87 -26.99
CA GLY A 131 -12.65 -0.34 -26.48
C GLY A 131 -12.50 0.55 -25.23
N PHE A 132 -11.55 0.24 -24.34
CA PHE A 132 -11.37 0.92 -23.06
C PHE A 132 -10.54 2.20 -23.13
N LEU A 133 -9.42 2.19 -23.87
CA LEU A 133 -8.47 3.30 -23.91
C LEU A 133 -9.06 4.64 -24.38
N PRO A 134 -9.99 4.69 -25.37
CA PRO A 134 -10.67 5.93 -25.72
C PRO A 134 -11.48 6.54 -24.56
N GLN A 135 -12.10 5.69 -23.73
CA GLN A 135 -12.89 6.14 -22.57
C GLN A 135 -11.98 6.64 -21.43
N LEU A 136 -10.81 6.00 -21.29
CA LEU A 136 -9.79 6.44 -20.35
C LEU A 136 -9.21 7.79 -20.79
N GLU A 137 -8.88 7.95 -22.07
CA GLU A 137 -8.31 9.18 -22.62
C GLU A 137 -9.28 10.37 -22.58
N ALA A 138 -10.60 10.12 -22.64
CA ALA A 138 -11.62 11.16 -22.50
C ALA A 138 -11.61 11.82 -21.10
N GLN A 139 -10.98 11.19 -20.11
CA GLN A 139 -10.80 11.74 -18.78
C GLN A 139 -9.46 12.47 -18.70
N THR A 140 -9.50 13.79 -18.45
CA THR A 140 -8.30 14.66 -18.42
C THR A 140 -7.17 14.10 -17.54
N GLN A 141 -7.52 13.51 -16.38
CA GLN A 141 -6.54 12.95 -15.44
C GLN A 141 -5.85 11.68 -15.94
N TRP A 142 -6.42 10.95 -16.91
CA TRP A 142 -5.87 9.69 -17.42
C TRP A 142 -5.40 9.78 -18.88
N GLN A 143 -5.47 10.97 -19.47
CA GLN A 143 -5.12 11.20 -20.87
C GLN A 143 -3.68 10.79 -21.16
N THR A 144 -2.74 11.23 -20.31
CA THR A 144 -1.31 10.93 -20.46
C THR A 144 -1.05 9.43 -20.29
N LEU A 145 -1.59 8.81 -19.25
CA LEU A 145 -1.50 7.36 -19.02
C LEU A 145 -2.02 6.55 -20.21
N ALA A 146 -3.20 6.87 -20.76
CA ALA A 146 -3.77 6.17 -21.90
C ALA A 146 -2.84 6.23 -23.12
N GLN A 147 -2.20 7.37 -23.36
CA GLN A 147 -1.21 7.52 -24.44
C GLN A 147 0.05 6.68 -24.18
N ARG A 148 0.54 6.61 -22.94
CA ARG A 148 1.68 5.75 -22.57
C ARG A 148 1.36 4.27 -22.78
N ILE A 149 0.17 3.83 -22.38
CA ILE A 149 -0.29 2.45 -22.57
C ILE A 149 -0.36 2.11 -24.06
N ARG A 150 -0.88 3.00 -24.91
CA ARG A 150 -0.90 2.78 -26.37
C ARG A 150 0.50 2.63 -26.95
N LEU A 151 1.43 3.50 -26.57
CA LEU A 151 2.82 3.42 -27.03
C LEU A 151 3.46 2.09 -26.62
N LEU A 152 3.23 1.67 -25.37
CA LEU A 152 3.73 0.40 -24.85
C LEU A 152 3.19 -0.80 -25.64
N VAL A 153 1.87 -0.86 -25.82
CA VAL A 153 1.17 -1.95 -26.52
C VAL A 153 1.49 -1.96 -28.03
N ALA A 154 1.88 -0.82 -28.60
CA ALA A 154 2.43 -0.70 -29.95
C ALA A 154 3.91 -1.11 -30.06
N GLY A 155 4.56 -1.46 -28.94
CA GLY A 155 5.91 -2.01 -28.89
C GLY A 155 7.00 -1.05 -28.35
N ASP A 156 6.68 0.19 -28.00
CA ASP A 156 7.65 1.07 -27.33
C ASP A 156 7.97 0.49 -25.95
N SER A 157 9.21 0.07 -25.72
CA SER A 157 9.65 -0.54 -24.47
C SER A 157 10.60 0.36 -23.68
N ASN A 158 10.75 1.64 -24.08
CA ASN A 158 11.63 2.58 -23.41
C ASN A 158 10.98 3.11 -22.12
N ARG A 159 11.29 2.45 -20.99
CA ARG A 159 10.76 2.80 -19.66
C ARG A 159 11.00 4.25 -19.27
N GLN A 160 12.18 4.78 -19.53
CA GLN A 160 12.52 6.15 -19.14
C GLN A 160 11.63 7.16 -19.87
N ARG A 161 11.37 6.94 -21.16
CA ARG A 161 10.47 7.78 -21.95
C ARG A 161 9.01 7.61 -21.52
N LEU A 162 8.60 6.38 -21.26
CA LEU A 162 7.21 6.07 -20.90
C LEU A 162 6.83 6.59 -19.51
N LEU A 163 7.81 6.70 -18.59
CA LEU A 163 7.63 7.28 -17.26
C LEU A 163 7.87 8.79 -17.20
N ALA A 164 8.43 9.39 -18.25
CA ALA A 164 8.71 10.82 -18.26
C ALA A 164 7.45 11.66 -18.20
N ASP A 165 7.49 12.69 -17.35
CA ASP A 165 6.45 13.71 -17.15
C ASP A 165 5.10 13.14 -16.66
N LEU A 166 5.09 11.92 -16.12
CA LEU A 166 3.93 11.35 -15.45
C LEU A 166 3.83 11.89 -14.02
N ASP A 167 2.59 12.10 -13.55
CA ASP A 167 2.36 12.32 -12.13
C ASP A 167 2.58 11.03 -11.32
N THR A 168 2.53 11.13 -10.00
CA THR A 168 2.75 10.00 -9.07
C THR A 168 1.79 8.85 -9.33
N THR A 169 0.52 9.14 -9.62
CA THR A 169 -0.53 8.13 -9.83
C THR A 169 -0.27 7.35 -11.12
N ASP A 170 -0.05 8.08 -12.22
CA ASP A 170 0.25 7.50 -13.53
C ASP A 170 1.57 6.70 -13.51
N SER A 171 2.58 7.22 -12.82
CA SER A 171 3.88 6.58 -12.67
C SER A 171 3.77 5.23 -11.96
N VAL A 172 2.99 5.15 -10.87
CA VAL A 172 2.82 3.92 -10.10
C VAL A 172 2.06 2.87 -10.92
N ILE A 173 1.03 3.27 -11.68
CA ILE A 173 0.32 2.36 -12.60
C ILE A 173 1.27 1.84 -13.69
N MET A 174 2.03 2.71 -14.35
CA MET A 174 2.98 2.30 -15.39
C MET A 174 4.09 1.38 -14.86
N GLN A 175 4.59 1.64 -13.65
CA GLN A 175 5.56 0.76 -13.00
C GLN A 175 4.95 -0.62 -12.68
N ALA A 176 3.70 -0.67 -12.22
CA ALA A 176 3.00 -1.93 -12.00
C ALA A 176 2.79 -2.72 -13.31
N ILE A 177 2.54 -2.04 -14.42
CA ILE A 177 2.51 -2.65 -15.75
C ILE A 177 3.88 -3.23 -16.11
N PHE A 178 4.97 -2.48 -15.98
CA PHE A 178 6.31 -3.02 -16.24
C PHE A 178 6.65 -4.22 -15.37
N HIS A 179 6.26 -4.19 -14.09
CA HIS A 179 6.44 -5.32 -13.21
C HIS A 179 5.67 -6.57 -13.69
N ALA A 180 4.43 -6.40 -14.16
CA ALA A 180 3.65 -7.48 -14.75
C ALA A 180 4.25 -8.02 -16.05
N LEU A 181 4.92 -7.17 -16.85
CA LEU A 181 5.67 -7.58 -18.03
C LEU A 181 6.95 -8.35 -17.68
N ASP A 182 7.62 -7.99 -16.58
CA ASP A 182 8.84 -8.67 -16.11
C ASP A 182 8.54 -10.00 -15.40
N ASP A 183 7.33 -10.18 -14.87
CA ASP A 183 6.92 -11.42 -14.21
C ASP A 183 6.66 -12.55 -15.22
N LYS A 184 7.68 -13.41 -15.37
CA LYS A 184 7.65 -14.64 -16.17
C LYS A 184 6.45 -15.54 -15.88
N THR A 185 5.95 -15.57 -14.65
CA THR A 185 4.79 -16.38 -14.26
C THR A 185 3.53 -15.83 -14.91
N THR A 186 3.35 -14.52 -14.85
CA THR A 186 2.27 -13.81 -15.53
C THR A 186 2.35 -14.03 -17.04
N THR A 187 3.53 -13.90 -17.66
CA THR A 187 3.72 -14.15 -19.10
C THR A 187 3.26 -15.57 -19.50
N LEU A 188 3.72 -16.60 -18.79
CA LEU A 188 3.40 -17.98 -19.11
C LEU A 188 1.91 -18.31 -18.92
N ARG A 189 1.29 -17.73 -17.89
CA ARG A 189 -0.15 -17.88 -17.65
C ARG A 189 -0.97 -17.30 -18.80
N LEU A 190 -0.67 -16.06 -19.21
CA LEU A 190 -1.40 -15.36 -20.26
C LEU A 190 -1.30 -16.07 -21.62
N ILE A 191 -0.11 -16.55 -21.99
CA ILE A 191 0.09 -17.32 -23.22
C ILE A 191 -0.71 -18.62 -23.20
N ARG A 192 -0.74 -19.30 -22.05
CA ARG A 192 -1.51 -20.55 -21.89
C ARG A 192 -3.01 -20.30 -22.00
N GLU A 193 -3.52 -19.26 -21.33
CA GLU A 193 -4.94 -18.88 -21.37
C GLU A 193 -5.40 -18.61 -22.80
N GLU A 194 -4.60 -17.91 -23.61
CA GLU A 194 -4.95 -17.65 -25.01
C GLU A 194 -4.99 -18.93 -25.85
N ARG A 195 -4.02 -19.82 -25.67
CA ARG A 195 -3.99 -21.11 -26.37
C ARG A 195 -5.19 -21.98 -26.01
N ASP A 196 -5.52 -22.06 -24.72
CA ASP A 196 -6.63 -22.89 -24.25
C ASP A 196 -7.99 -22.31 -24.73
N ARG A 197 -8.12 -20.98 -24.87
CA ARG A 197 -9.30 -20.34 -25.50
C ARG A 197 -9.41 -20.61 -27.00
N ALA A 198 -8.30 -20.54 -27.73
CA ALA A 198 -8.28 -20.81 -29.16
C ALA A 198 -8.78 -22.23 -29.46
N ALA A 199 -8.35 -23.22 -28.65
CA ALA A 199 -8.82 -24.60 -28.75
C ALA A 199 -10.34 -24.71 -28.48
N ALA A 200 -10.85 -24.05 -27.43
CA ALA A 200 -12.28 -24.06 -27.12
C ALA A 200 -13.15 -23.41 -28.21
N GLN A 201 -12.64 -22.36 -28.87
CA GLN A 201 -13.34 -21.69 -29.97
C GLN A 201 -13.40 -22.58 -31.22
N GLU A 202 -12.34 -23.34 -31.50
CA GLU A 202 -12.29 -24.30 -32.61
C GLU A 202 -13.29 -25.44 -32.38
N GLU A 203 -13.32 -26.04 -31.19
CA GLU A 203 -14.29 -27.08 -30.81
C GLU A 203 -15.74 -26.57 -30.89
N ALA A 204 -16.01 -25.35 -30.42
CA ALA A 204 -17.34 -24.74 -30.50
C ALA A 204 -17.79 -24.49 -31.94
N ASN A 205 -16.86 -24.10 -32.82
CA ASN A 205 -17.15 -23.84 -34.23
C ASN A 205 -17.38 -25.16 -35.00
N GLU A 206 -16.65 -26.24 -34.66
CA GLU A 206 -16.89 -27.58 -35.21
C GLU A 206 -18.27 -28.13 -34.80
N GLN A 207 -18.69 -27.92 -33.55
CA GLN A 207 -20.00 -28.33 -33.06
C GLN A 207 -21.17 -27.54 -33.65
N GLN A 208 -20.93 -26.31 -34.11
CA GLN A 208 -21.95 -25.50 -34.81
C GLN A 208 -22.14 -25.88 -36.28
N HIS A 209 -21.19 -26.60 -36.88
CA HIS A 209 -21.22 -27.01 -38.29
C HIS A 209 -21.48 -28.52 -38.49
N ALA A 210 -21.67 -29.29 -37.42
CA ALA A 210 -22.02 -30.72 -37.41
C ALA A 210 -23.51 -30.96 -37.19
#